data_AF-A0A915LRJ5-F1
#
_entry.id   AF-A0A915LRJ5-F1
#
_cell.length_a   1.000
_cell.length_b   1.000
_cell.length_c   1.000
_cell.angle_alpha   90.00
_cell.angle_beta   90.00
_cell.angle_gamma   90.00
#
_symmetry.space_group_name_H-M   'P 1'
#
loop_
_entity.id
_entity.type
_entity.pdbx_description
1 polymer ?
#
loop_
_entity_poly.entity_id
_entity_poly.type
_entity_poly.pdbx_seq_one_letter_code
_entity_poly.pdbx_strand_id
1 'polypeptide(L)'
;TLGKEDTPKSQWIVEDTIANWWRPNFDPPRYPYIPAHVTKPKEQTKLFLVQLPDKAYFAVPKNFKLVAAPLFELFDNSNGYGPLIASLPQNLSRFNFLYNPP
;
A
#
# COMPACT_ATOMS: atom_id res chain seq x y z
N THR A 1 -2.32 -7.04 40.80
CA THR A 1 -2.51 -7.88 39.60
C THR A 1 -3.55 -7.20 38.73
N LEU A 2 -3.11 -6.50 37.68
CA LEU A 2 -4.04 -5.79 36.79
C LEU A 2 -3.87 -6.38 35.40
N GLY A 3 -4.90 -7.11 34.97
CA GLY A 3 -4.94 -7.81 33.70
C GLY A 3 -4.72 -6.83 32.56
N LYS A 4 -3.75 -7.15 31.71
CA LYS A 4 -3.75 -6.67 30.34
C LYS A 4 -5.01 -7.28 29.73
N GLU A 5 -6.06 -6.49 29.58
CA GLU A 5 -7.17 -6.87 28.72
C GLU A 5 -6.56 -7.23 27.36
N ASP A 6 -6.82 -8.46 26.91
CA ASP A 6 -6.39 -8.95 25.61
C ASP A 6 -6.78 -7.90 24.58
N THR A 7 -5.77 -7.19 24.04
CA THR A 7 -5.99 -6.32 22.90
C THR A 7 -6.64 -7.20 21.85
N PRO A 8 -7.88 -6.93 21.41
CA PRO A 8 -8.50 -7.77 20.40
C PRO A 8 -7.52 -7.79 19.24
N LYS A 9 -7.06 -9.00 18.85
CA LYS A 9 -6.22 -9.18 17.67
C LYS A 9 -6.91 -8.42 16.56
N SER A 10 -6.38 -7.25 16.20
CA SER A 10 -6.92 -6.47 15.11
C SER A 10 -6.64 -7.30 13.87
N GLN A 11 -7.65 -8.05 13.43
CA GLN A 11 -7.52 -9.07 12.42
C GLN A 11 -7.56 -8.37 11.07
N TRP A 12 -6.45 -7.70 10.72
CA TRP A 12 -6.24 -7.20 9.38
C TRP A 12 -6.33 -8.37 8.41
N ILE A 13 -7.23 -8.27 7.44
CA ILE A 13 -7.32 -9.23 6.34
C ILE A 13 -6.40 -8.71 5.25
N VAL A 14 -5.19 -9.27 5.21
CA VAL A 14 -4.15 -8.90 4.24
C VAL A 14 -4.23 -9.88 3.07
N GLU A 15 -4.52 -9.35 1.89
CA GLU A 15 -4.57 -10.11 0.64
C GLU A 15 -3.18 -10.34 0.04
N ASP A 16 -3.15 -11.00 -1.11
CA ASP A 16 -1.94 -11.20 -1.90
C ASP A 16 -1.22 -9.90 -2.29
N THR A 17 0.07 -10.04 -2.55
CA THR A 17 0.92 -8.95 -3.03
C THR A 17 0.38 -8.38 -4.34
N ILE A 18 0.16 -7.07 -4.38
CA ILE A 18 -0.32 -6.36 -5.58
C ILE A 18 0.81 -5.79 -6.43
N ALA A 19 1.98 -5.53 -5.84
CA ALA A 19 3.17 -5.09 -6.55
C ALA A 19 4.44 -5.34 -5.75
N ASN A 20 5.56 -5.50 -6.45
CA ASN A 20 6.90 -5.52 -5.88
C ASN A 20 7.74 -4.43 -6.55
N TRP A 21 8.49 -3.70 -5.75
CA TRP A 21 9.42 -2.67 -6.21
C TRP A 21 10.79 -2.90 -5.60
N TRP A 22 11.85 -2.67 -6.37
CA TRP A 22 13.23 -2.89 -5.95
C TRP A 22 14.05 -1.62 -6.08
N ARG A 23 14.86 -1.36 -5.06
CA ARG A 23 15.90 -0.34 -5.07
C ARG A 23 17.26 -1.01 -5.29
N PRO A 24 17.96 -0.76 -6.42
CA PRO A 24 19.21 -1.45 -6.71
C PRO A 24 20.40 -0.93 -5.89
N ASN A 25 20.41 0.38 -5.58
CA ASN A 25 21.49 1.07 -4.85
C ASN A 25 20.94 1.86 -3.64
N PHE A 26 21.79 2.64 -2.97
CA PHE A 26 21.38 3.54 -1.88
C PHE A 26 20.97 4.93 -2.41
N ASP A 27 20.24 4.95 -3.52
CA ASP A 27 19.75 6.14 -4.21
C ASP A 27 18.22 6.10 -4.39
N PRO A 28 17.55 7.23 -4.65
CA PRO A 28 16.07 7.31 -4.72
C PRO A 28 15.33 6.40 -5.73
N PRO A 29 15.86 6.04 -6.90
CA PRO A 29 15.13 5.26 -7.91
C PRO A 29 14.65 3.89 -7.44
N ARG A 30 13.43 3.53 -7.84
CA ARG A 30 12.82 2.21 -7.61
C ARG A 30 12.24 1.69 -8.92
N TYR A 31 12.31 0.37 -9.11
CA TYR A 31 11.84 -0.29 -10.33
C TYR A 31 10.85 -1.41 -10.00
N PRO A 32 9.81 -1.65 -10.81
CA PRO A 32 8.87 -2.75 -10.62
C PRO A 32 9.42 -4.10 -11.11
N TYR A 33 10.74 -4.22 -11.20
CA TYR A 33 11.51 -5.41 -11.55
C TYR A 33 12.91 -5.29 -10.94
N ILE A 34 13.66 -6.39 -10.90
CA ILE A 34 15.09 -6.35 -10.54
C ILE A 34 15.87 -5.94 -11.80
N PRO A 35 16.60 -4.81 -11.82
CA PRO A 35 17.33 -4.39 -13.02
C PRO A 35 18.41 -5.38 -13.44
N ALA A 36 18.79 -5.36 -14.71
CA ALA A 36 19.83 -6.24 -15.25
C ALA A 36 21.14 -6.12 -14.47
N HIS A 37 21.82 -7.25 -14.27
CA HIS A 37 23.08 -7.38 -13.53
C HIS A 37 23.02 -7.02 -12.03
N VAL A 38 21.84 -6.67 -11.49
CA VAL A 38 21.64 -6.45 -10.05
C VAL A 38 21.35 -7.78 -9.38
N THR A 39 22.34 -8.34 -8.69
CA THR A 39 22.19 -9.61 -7.93
C THR A 39 21.81 -9.38 -6.47
N LYS A 40 22.04 -8.17 -5.94
CA LYS A 40 21.86 -7.81 -4.53
C LYS A 40 21.20 -6.43 -4.39
N PRO A 41 19.88 -6.32 -4.64
CA PRO A 41 19.14 -5.07 -4.41
C PRO A 41 19.22 -4.66 -2.92
N LYS A 42 19.15 -3.36 -2.64
CA LYS A 42 19.27 -2.81 -1.28
C LYS A 42 17.94 -2.77 -0.55
N GLU A 43 16.83 -2.73 -1.28
CA GLU A 43 15.49 -2.68 -0.72
C GLU A 43 14.52 -3.44 -1.64
N GLN A 44 13.61 -4.22 -1.06
CA GLN A 44 12.39 -4.71 -1.72
C GLN A 44 11.18 -4.15 -0.99
N THR A 45 10.38 -3.34 -1.69
CA THR A 45 9.10 -2.85 -1.19
C THR A 45 8.00 -3.74 -1.74
N LYS A 46 7.24 -4.39 -0.85
CA LYS A 46 6.07 -5.20 -1.20
C LYS A 46 4.79 -4.43 -0.86
N LEU A 47 3.87 -4.34 -1.81
CA LEU A 47 2.55 -3.74 -1.60
C LEU A 47 1.53 -4.86 -1.42
N PHE A 48 0.65 -4.70 -0.42
CA PHE A 48 -0.44 -5.61 -0.15
C PHE A 48 -1.77 -4.85 -0.15
N LEU A 49 -2.83 -5.51 -0.61
CA LEU A 49 -4.19 -5.00 -0.45
C LEU A 49 -4.69 -5.42 0.93
N VAL A 50 -5.26 -4.49 1.69
CA VAL A 50 -5.82 -4.76 3.03
C VAL A 50 -7.32 -4.55 2.96
N GLN A 51 -8.10 -5.60 3.24
CA GLN A 51 -9.55 -5.46 3.31
C GLN A 51 -9.93 -4.79 4.63
N LEU A 52 -10.77 -3.76 4.54
CA LEU A 52 -11.32 -3.08 5.70
C LEU A 52 -12.62 -3.77 6.14
N PRO A 53 -12.90 -3.85 7.45
CA PRO A 53 -14.24 -4.20 7.91
C PRO A 53 -15.24 -3.07 7.57
N ASP A 54 -16.53 -3.36 7.68
CA ASP A 54 -17.61 -2.36 7.45
C ASP A 54 -17.40 -1.06 8.23
N LYS A 55 -16.86 -1.14 9.46
CA LYS A 55 -16.58 0.00 10.33
C LYS A 55 -15.25 -0.17 11.04
N ALA A 56 -14.42 0.87 11.02
CA ALA A 56 -13.15 0.92 11.73
C ALA A 56 -12.85 2.32 12.26
N TYR A 57 -12.10 2.41 13.36
CA TYR A 57 -11.54 3.64 13.88
C TYR A 57 -10.04 3.67 13.59
N PHE A 58 -9.57 4.73 12.92
CA PHE A 58 -8.14 4.96 12.68
C PHE A 58 -7.62 6.07 13.59
N ALA A 59 -6.60 5.76 14.40
CA ALA A 59 -5.86 6.76 15.15
C ALA A 59 -4.75 7.34 14.25
N VAL A 60 -4.99 8.53 13.69
CA VAL A 60 -4.02 9.21 12.82
C VAL A 60 -3.12 10.11 13.68
N PRO A 61 -1.78 9.97 13.60
CA PRO A 61 -0.86 10.87 14.28
C PRO A 61 -1.08 12.34 13.89
N LYS A 62 -0.95 13.28 14.83
CA LYS A 62 -1.30 14.70 14.63
C LYS A 62 -0.56 15.38 13.47
N ASN A 63 0.61 14.88 13.10
CA ASN A 63 1.44 15.41 12.01
C ASN A 63 1.12 14.80 10.63
N PHE A 64 0.13 13.91 10.55
CA PHE A 64 -0.33 13.29 9.32
C PHE A 64 -1.82 13.53 9.10
N LYS A 65 -2.22 13.47 7.82
CA LYS A 65 -3.63 13.51 7.41
C LYS A 65 -3.93 12.25 6.62
N LEU A 66 -4.98 11.54 7.02
CA LEU A 66 -5.53 10.44 6.24
C LEU A 66 -6.49 11.02 5.19
N VAL A 67 -6.25 10.72 3.92
CA VAL A 67 -7.06 11.20 2.79
C VAL A 67 -7.50 10.02 1.92
N ALA A 68 -8.71 10.10 1.38
CA ALA A 68 -9.20 9.17 0.38
C ALA A 68 -8.93 9.77 -1.01
N ALA A 69 -7.97 9.21 -1.73
CA ALA A 69 -7.63 9.63 -3.09
C ALA A 69 -8.35 8.73 -4.11
N PRO A 70 -9.19 9.27 -5.00
CA PRO A 70 -9.80 8.49 -6.06
C PRO A 70 -8.75 8.05 -7.10
N LEU A 71 -8.97 6.89 -7.74
CA LEU A 71 -7.99 6.29 -8.66
C LEU A 71 -7.62 7.21 -9.84
N PHE A 72 -8.55 8.05 -10.32
CA PHE A 72 -8.29 8.96 -11.44
C PHE A 72 -7.31 10.09 -11.08
N GLU A 73 -7.15 10.44 -9.80
CA GLU A 73 -6.16 11.45 -9.37
C GLU A 73 -4.74 10.88 -9.36
N LEU A 74 -4.63 9.57 -9.15
CA LEU A 74 -3.36 8.84 -9.09
C LEU A 74 -2.87 8.41 -10.48
N PHE A 75 -3.80 8.05 -11.37
CA PHE A 75 -3.48 7.47 -12.67
C PHE A 75 -2.58 8.41 -13.50
N ASP A 76 -1.43 7.89 -13.92
CA ASP A 76 -0.42 8.62 -14.71
C ASP A 76 0.13 9.90 -14.05
N ASN A 77 -0.05 10.05 -12.73
CA ASN A 77 0.38 11.23 -11.97
C ASN A 77 1.64 10.95 -11.14
N SER A 78 2.70 10.48 -11.80
CA SER A 78 3.97 10.17 -11.13
C SER A 78 4.70 11.42 -10.62
N ASN A 79 4.43 12.60 -11.20
CA ASN A 79 4.98 13.87 -10.73
C ASN A 79 4.44 14.27 -9.35
N GLY A 80 3.16 14.04 -9.08
CA GLY A 80 2.53 14.35 -7.79
C GLY A 80 2.71 13.26 -6.73
N TYR A 81 2.56 11.99 -7.14
CA TYR A 81 2.47 10.86 -6.20
C TYR A 81 3.68 9.91 -6.22
N GLY A 82 4.64 10.12 -7.13
CA GLY A 82 5.71 9.19 -7.38
C GLY A 82 5.23 7.93 -8.15
N PRO A 83 6.17 7.15 -8.72
CA PRO A 83 5.83 6.05 -9.62
C PRO A 83 5.09 4.90 -8.94
N LEU A 84 5.35 4.66 -7.65
CA LEU A 84 4.74 3.57 -6.89
C LEU A 84 3.24 3.81 -6.68
N ILE A 85 2.85 5.00 -6.17
CA ILE A 85 1.44 5.31 -5.88
C ILE A 85 0.68 5.57 -7.19
N ALA A 86 1.29 6.23 -8.17
CA ALA A 86 0.66 6.48 -9.47
C ALA A 86 0.34 5.20 -10.27
N SER A 87 0.97 4.07 -9.93
CA SER A 87 0.71 2.75 -10.52
C SER A 87 -0.43 1.96 -9.87
N LEU A 88 -0.99 2.44 -8.74
CA LEU A 88 -2.05 1.74 -8.02
C LEU A 88 -3.30 1.46 -8.89
N PRO A 89 -3.78 2.38 -9.74
CA PRO A 89 -4.94 2.09 -10.59
C PRO A 89 -4.73 0.86 -11.48
N GLN A 90 -3.54 0.70 -12.07
CA GLN A 90 -3.19 -0.46 -12.89
C GLN A 90 -3.12 -1.73 -12.04
N ASN A 91 -2.45 -1.68 -10.88
CA ASN A 91 -2.30 -2.83 -9.99
C ASN A 91 -3.63 -3.31 -9.39
N LEU A 92 -4.59 -2.39 -9.22
CA LEU A 92 -5.91 -2.67 -8.69
C LEU A 92 -6.95 -3.06 -9.75
N SER A 93 -6.65 -2.86 -11.04
CA SER A 93 -7.58 -3.12 -12.15
C SER A 93 -8.05 -4.58 -12.28
N ARG A 94 -7.29 -5.53 -11.70
CA ARG A 94 -7.61 -6.97 -11.71
C ARG A 94 -8.66 -7.40 -10.68
N PHE A 95 -9.04 -6.53 -9.75
CA PHE A 95 -9.99 -6.87 -8.69
C PHE A 95 -11.42 -6.53 -9.09
N ASN A 96 -12.36 -7.40 -8.72
CA ASN A 96 -13.78 -7.13 -8.81
C ASN A 96 -14.25 -6.46 -7.51
N PHE A 97 -14.36 -5.13 -7.50
CA PHE A 97 -14.83 -4.39 -6.33
C PHE A 97 -16.35 -4.45 -6.21
N LEU A 98 -16.84 -4.89 -5.07
CA LEU A 98 -18.27 -4.86 -4.72
C LEU A 98 -18.56 -3.59 -3.92
N TYR A 99 -19.43 -2.73 -4.45
CA TYR A 99 -19.83 -1.48 -3.80
C TYR A 99 -21.07 -1.73 -2.95
N ASN A 100 -20.86 -2.00 -1.67
CA ASN A 100 -21.95 -2.19 -0.72
C ASN A 100 -22.71 -0.87 -0.49
N PRO A 101 -24.06 -0.90 -0.42
CA PRO A 101 -24.84 0.27 -0.05
C PRO A 101 -24.52 0.69 1.41
N PRO A 102 -24.71 1.98 1.75
CA PRO A 102 -24.44 2.51 3.09
C PRO A 102 -25.42 2.00 4.16
#